data_AF-A0A4P8IJC3-F1
#
_entry.id   AF-A0A4P8IJC3-F1
#
_cell.length_a   1.000
_cell.length_b   1.000
_cell.length_c   1.000
_cell.angle_alpha   90.00
_cell.angle_beta   90.00
_cell.angle_gamma   90.00
#
_symmetry.space_group_name_H-M   'P 1'
#
loop_
_entity.id
_entity.type
_entity.pdbx_description
1 polymer ?
#
loop_
_entity_poly.entity_id
_entity_poly.type
_entity_poly.pdbx_seq_one_letter_code
_entity_poly.pdbx_strand_id
1 'polypeptide(L)'
;MNQLFLKPGGRLEYVRSVFNEDTEKADDVAIDVTESAASYLLEPIIFEGEIHVRDVFLLLGASPALLEVFARQHAIAYLDEARKGNARPYTGQYDPNGTEYLELFYDWQVACECGQLDGTHRLWLRGVGYELQEDIEESSGFKYKRGARIHWSVMFSPVADLLNLPLRVNPEVSVTQSDGGYERMNQALYRFNVTRPTLAQVIQGLLWELSFGGDPEQTDEIVQDLLDARKEMDPLAGQDET
;
A
#
# COMPACT_ATOMS: atom_id res chain seq x y z
N MET A 1 6.75 -27.73 -0.61
CA MET A 1 7.17 -26.31 -0.44
C MET A 1 5.98 -25.60 0.16
N ASN A 2 6.17 -24.78 1.19
CA ASN A 2 5.04 -24.13 1.86
C ASN A 2 4.82 -22.73 1.28
N GLN A 3 3.57 -22.35 1.02
CA GLN A 3 3.24 -21.07 0.39
C GLN A 3 1.95 -20.51 1.00
N LEU A 4 1.91 -19.19 1.20
CA LEU A 4 0.75 -18.46 1.68
C LEU A 4 0.19 -17.59 0.56
N PHE A 5 -1.11 -17.70 0.32
CA PHE A 5 -1.81 -16.97 -0.73
C PHE A 5 -2.90 -16.08 -0.14
N LEU A 6 -2.88 -14.79 -0.49
CA LEU A 6 -4.02 -13.90 -0.33
C LEU A 6 -4.85 -13.94 -1.61
N LYS A 7 -6.14 -14.20 -1.48
CA LYS A 7 -7.10 -14.26 -2.58
C LYS A 7 -8.16 -13.15 -2.43
N PRO A 8 -8.87 -12.78 -3.50
CA PRO A 8 -9.99 -11.84 -3.44
C PRO A 8 -11.02 -12.24 -2.37
N GLY A 9 -11.62 -11.24 -1.73
CA GLY A 9 -12.51 -11.44 -0.59
C GLY A 9 -11.79 -11.60 0.76
N GLY A 10 -10.48 -11.36 0.80
CA GLY A 10 -9.68 -11.43 2.03
C GLY A 10 -9.42 -12.86 2.51
N ARG A 11 -9.54 -13.85 1.64
CA ARG A 11 -9.31 -15.26 1.97
C ARG A 11 -7.82 -15.57 1.98
N LEU A 12 -7.35 -16.21 3.04
CA LEU A 12 -5.96 -16.60 3.22
C LEU A 12 -5.84 -18.12 3.15
N GLU A 13 -5.03 -18.62 2.22
CA GLU A 13 -4.83 -20.05 1.99
C GLU A 13 -3.35 -20.43 2.18
N TYR A 14 -3.09 -21.43 3.02
CA TYR A 14 -1.77 -22.00 3.22
C TYR A 14 -1.68 -23.34 2.52
N VAL A 15 -0.77 -23.44 1.55
CA VAL A 15 -0.49 -24.68 0.82
C VAL A 15 0.78 -25.30 1.39
N ARG A 16 0.69 -26.56 1.80
CA ARG A 16 1.85 -27.36 2.24
C ARG A 16 1.88 -28.69 1.52
N SER A 17 3.07 -29.16 1.22
CA SER A 17 3.26 -30.50 0.65
C SER A 17 3.25 -31.54 1.78
N VAL A 18 2.33 -32.49 1.71
CA VAL A 18 2.22 -33.60 2.65
C VAL A 18 2.59 -34.89 1.93
N PHE A 19 3.46 -35.69 2.54
CA PHE A 19 3.80 -36.99 1.98
C PHE A 19 2.66 -37.97 2.25
N ASN A 20 2.17 -38.59 1.19
CA ASN A 20 1.13 -39.60 1.24
C ASN A 20 1.77 -40.98 1.15
N GLU A 21 1.72 -41.73 2.27
CA GLU A 21 2.33 -43.06 2.37
C GLU A 21 1.65 -44.09 1.44
N ASP A 22 0.36 -43.91 1.12
CA ASP A 22 -0.39 -44.83 0.28
C ASP A 22 -0.05 -44.68 -1.21
N THR A 23 0.34 -43.48 -1.64
CA THR A 23 0.67 -43.17 -3.05
C THR A 23 2.15 -42.99 -3.30
N GLU A 24 2.98 -43.05 -2.25
CA GLU A 24 4.41 -42.73 -2.24
C GLU A 24 4.74 -41.39 -2.92
N LYS A 25 3.82 -40.42 -2.84
CA LYS A 25 3.93 -39.11 -3.49
C LYS A 25 3.68 -37.98 -2.52
N ALA A 26 4.26 -36.83 -2.83
CA ALA A 26 3.92 -35.58 -2.16
C ALA A 26 2.66 -34.99 -2.82
N ASP A 27 1.61 -34.81 -2.03
CA ASP A 27 0.39 -34.13 -2.44
C ASP A 27 0.38 -32.72 -1.80
N ASP A 28 0.03 -31.71 -2.59
CA ASP A 28 -0.13 -30.35 -2.07
C ASP A 28 -1.54 -30.18 -1.49
N VAL A 29 -1.59 -29.84 -0.19
CA VAL A 29 -2.84 -29.65 0.54
C VAL A 29 -3.01 -28.17 0.85
N ALA A 30 -4.08 -27.59 0.31
CA ALA A 30 -4.52 -26.23 0.61
C ALA A 30 -5.38 -26.21 1.88
N ILE A 31 -5.06 -25.31 2.80
CA ILE A 31 -5.75 -25.12 4.07
C ILE A 31 -6.20 -23.67 4.16
N ASP A 32 -7.48 -23.45 4.43
CA ASP A 32 -7.98 -22.11 4.74
C ASP A 32 -7.50 -21.69 6.14
N VAL A 33 -6.76 -20.61 6.20
CA VAL A 33 -6.15 -20.09 7.43
C VAL A 33 -6.62 -18.67 7.73
N THR A 34 -7.68 -18.19 7.08
CA THR A 34 -8.19 -16.82 7.16
C THR A 34 -8.41 -16.35 8.61
N GLU A 35 -9.10 -17.15 9.43
CA GLU A 35 -9.37 -16.80 10.84
C GLU A 35 -8.12 -16.85 11.74
N SER A 36 -7.11 -17.62 11.32
CA SER A 36 -5.84 -17.83 12.04
C SER A 36 -4.66 -17.07 11.43
N ALA A 37 -4.94 -16.04 10.62
CA ALA A 37 -3.94 -15.27 9.88
C ALA A 37 -2.78 -14.74 10.74
N ALA A 38 -3.04 -14.40 12.01
CA ALA A 38 -2.03 -13.98 12.97
C ALA A 38 -0.85 -14.98 13.12
N SER A 39 -1.11 -16.28 12.97
CA SER A 39 -0.07 -17.32 13.03
C SER A 39 0.85 -17.36 11.79
N TYR A 40 0.46 -16.70 10.71
CA TYR A 40 1.15 -16.72 9.41
C TYR A 40 1.79 -15.37 9.06
N LEU A 41 1.86 -14.43 10.02
CA LEU A 41 2.39 -13.08 9.82
C LEU A 41 3.79 -13.03 9.21
N LEU A 42 4.66 -14.00 9.54
CA LEU A 42 6.04 -14.05 9.06
C LEU A 42 6.20 -14.86 7.77
N GLU A 43 5.13 -15.48 7.27
CA GLU A 43 5.19 -16.25 6.03
C GLU A 43 5.19 -15.30 4.82
N PRO A 44 6.05 -15.54 3.80
CA PRO A 44 6.00 -14.81 2.54
C PRO A 44 4.66 -15.02 1.85
N ILE A 45 4.02 -13.93 1.44
CA ILE A 45 2.69 -13.95 0.85
C ILE A 45 2.73 -13.74 -0.66
N ILE A 46 1.82 -14.43 -1.35
CA ILE A 46 1.60 -14.32 -2.79
C ILE A 46 0.18 -13.81 -2.99
N PHE A 47 0.02 -12.80 -3.86
CA PHE A 47 -1.31 -12.37 -4.28
C PHE A 47 -1.77 -13.26 -5.42
N GLU A 48 -2.87 -13.99 -5.23
CA GLU A 48 -3.48 -14.83 -6.25
C GLU A 48 -4.72 -14.13 -6.81
N GLY A 49 -4.59 -13.56 -8.00
CA GLY A 49 -5.62 -12.72 -8.63
C GLY A 49 -5.43 -11.23 -8.32
N GLU A 50 -6.45 -10.43 -8.66
CA GLU A 50 -6.43 -8.99 -8.39
C GLU A 50 -6.92 -8.70 -6.97
N ILE A 51 -5.96 -8.36 -6.11
CA ILE A 51 -6.19 -8.00 -4.71
C ILE A 51 -6.45 -6.51 -4.62
N HIS A 52 -7.36 -6.13 -3.72
CA HIS A 52 -7.73 -4.75 -3.43
C HIS A 52 -7.46 -4.44 -1.96
N VAL A 53 -7.41 -3.16 -1.60
CA VAL A 53 -7.25 -2.75 -0.19
C VAL A 53 -8.37 -3.30 0.69
N ARG A 54 -9.61 -3.35 0.19
CA ARG A 54 -10.74 -3.98 0.90
C ARG A 54 -10.48 -5.43 1.28
N ASP A 55 -9.72 -6.18 0.48
CA ASP A 55 -9.45 -7.60 0.76
C ASP A 55 -8.54 -7.74 1.99
N VAL A 56 -7.62 -6.80 2.19
CA VAL A 56 -6.79 -6.73 3.41
C VAL A 56 -7.64 -6.41 4.64
N PHE A 57 -8.59 -5.47 4.52
CA PHE A 57 -9.53 -5.18 5.61
C PHE A 57 -10.50 -6.33 5.91
N LEU A 58 -10.94 -7.08 4.89
CA LEU A 58 -11.73 -8.30 5.09
C LEU A 58 -10.93 -9.35 5.87
N LEU A 59 -9.65 -9.53 5.56
CA LEU A 59 -8.76 -10.41 6.32
C LEU A 59 -8.60 -9.95 7.77
N LEU A 60 -8.38 -8.65 8.00
CA LEU A 60 -8.34 -8.05 9.35
C LEU A 60 -9.63 -8.34 10.12
N GLY A 61 -10.78 -8.16 9.47
CA GLY A 61 -12.09 -8.41 10.08
C GLY A 61 -12.37 -9.88 10.38
N ALA A 62 -11.70 -10.81 9.72
CA ALA A 62 -11.86 -12.25 9.92
C ALA A 62 -10.99 -12.82 11.06
N SER A 63 -9.95 -12.09 11.51
CA SER A 63 -9.04 -12.57 12.56
C SER A 63 -8.90 -11.54 13.69
N PRO A 64 -9.61 -11.70 14.82
CA PRO A 64 -9.50 -10.79 15.97
C PRO A 64 -8.06 -10.65 16.51
N ALA A 65 -7.30 -11.75 16.53
CA ALA A 65 -5.90 -11.73 16.93
C ALA A 65 -5.04 -10.83 16.04
N LEU A 66 -5.37 -10.72 14.74
CA LEU A 66 -4.68 -9.84 13.81
C LEU A 66 -4.94 -8.37 14.13
N LEU A 67 -6.18 -8.02 14.51
CA LEU A 67 -6.52 -6.67 14.97
C LEU A 67 -5.75 -6.28 16.23
N GLU A 68 -5.57 -7.21 17.18
CA GLU A 68 -4.77 -6.96 18.39
C GLU A 68 -3.30 -6.69 18.06
N VAL A 69 -2.71 -7.46 17.14
CA VAL A 69 -1.32 -7.27 16.69
C VAL A 69 -1.10 -5.87 16.12
N PHE A 70 -2.06 -5.37 15.33
CA PHE A 70 -1.97 -4.07 14.66
C PHE A 70 -2.74 -2.95 15.37
N ALA A 71 -3.12 -3.13 16.64
CA ALA A 71 -3.92 -2.17 17.38
C ALA A 71 -3.26 -0.78 17.48
N ARG A 72 -1.92 -0.73 17.55
CA ARG A 72 -1.14 0.53 17.60
C ARG A 72 -1.16 1.33 16.29
N GLN A 73 -1.60 0.72 15.19
CA GLN A 73 -1.77 1.38 13.89
C GLN A 73 -3.26 1.61 13.60
N HIS A 74 -4.08 1.72 14.66
CA HIS A 74 -5.51 2.03 14.57
C HIS A 74 -6.31 1.05 13.69
N ALA A 75 -5.86 -0.21 13.59
CA ALA A 75 -6.45 -1.21 12.68
C ALA A 75 -7.96 -1.39 12.88
N ILE A 76 -8.45 -1.31 14.12
CA ILE A 76 -9.88 -1.39 14.45
C ILE A 76 -10.62 -0.19 13.87
N ALA A 77 -10.14 1.03 14.10
CA ALA A 77 -10.78 2.25 13.61
C ALA A 77 -10.81 2.29 12.07
N TYR A 78 -9.72 1.91 11.41
CA TYR A 78 -9.67 1.83 9.95
C TYR A 78 -10.55 0.70 9.38
N LEU A 79 -10.68 -0.43 10.08
CA LEU A 79 -11.63 -1.47 9.70
C LEU A 79 -13.08 -0.98 9.81
N ASP A 80 -13.41 -0.25 10.86
CA ASP A 80 -14.75 0.33 11.05
C ASP A 80 -15.03 1.40 9.99
N GLU A 81 -14.04 2.22 9.64
CA GLU A 81 -14.11 3.16 8.52
C GLU A 81 -14.40 2.43 7.21
N ALA A 82 -13.65 1.35 6.93
CA ALA A 82 -13.81 0.55 5.73
C ALA A 82 -15.22 -0.08 5.62
N ARG A 83 -15.89 -0.33 6.76
CA ARG A 83 -17.23 -0.91 6.83
C ARG A 83 -18.36 0.09 6.63
N LYS A 84 -18.10 1.41 6.59
CA LYS A 84 -19.14 2.43 6.37
C LYS A 84 -19.84 2.31 5.01
N GLY A 85 -19.26 1.59 4.06
CA GLY A 85 -19.90 1.28 2.77
C GLY A 85 -19.95 2.45 1.79
N ASN A 86 -19.14 3.48 2.01
CA ASN A 86 -18.98 4.67 1.15
C ASN A 86 -17.85 4.52 0.11
N ALA A 87 -17.33 3.30 -0.09
CA ALA A 87 -16.21 3.04 -0.99
C ALA A 87 -16.52 3.49 -2.44
N ARG A 88 -15.62 4.28 -3.04
CA ARG A 88 -15.79 4.70 -4.43
C ARG A 88 -15.62 3.51 -5.38
N PRO A 89 -16.48 3.35 -6.40
CA PRO A 89 -16.32 2.27 -7.36
C PRO A 89 -15.05 2.48 -8.18
N TYR A 90 -14.26 1.41 -8.34
CA TYR A 90 -13.17 1.40 -9.31
C TYR A 90 -13.71 1.02 -10.68
N THR A 91 -13.53 1.90 -11.66
CA THR A 91 -14.06 1.71 -13.03
C THR A 91 -13.01 1.19 -14.01
N GLY A 92 -11.72 1.30 -13.67
CA GLY A 92 -10.60 1.04 -14.58
C GLY A 92 -10.55 1.95 -15.82
N GLN A 93 -11.39 2.98 -15.86
CA GLN A 93 -11.41 3.93 -16.97
C GLN A 93 -10.23 4.90 -16.84
N TYR A 94 -9.57 5.16 -17.98
CA TYR A 94 -8.44 6.07 -18.04
C TYR A 94 -8.78 7.45 -17.46
N ASP A 95 -8.03 7.87 -16.45
CA ASP A 95 -8.06 9.21 -15.87
C ASP A 95 -6.61 9.70 -15.69
N PRO A 96 -6.16 10.72 -16.44
CA PRO A 96 -4.79 11.24 -16.33
C PRO A 96 -4.45 11.82 -14.95
N ASN A 97 -5.46 12.19 -14.16
CA ASN A 97 -5.30 12.73 -12.81
C ASN A 97 -5.70 11.72 -11.72
N GLY A 98 -6.08 10.50 -12.12
CA GLY A 98 -6.59 9.47 -11.23
C GLY A 98 -5.56 8.40 -10.91
N THR A 99 -5.73 7.78 -9.74
CA THR A 99 -4.97 6.59 -9.33
C THR A 99 -5.51 5.35 -10.05
N GLU A 100 -4.64 4.66 -10.81
CA GLU A 100 -4.96 3.37 -11.44
C GLU A 100 -4.89 2.24 -10.40
N TYR A 101 -3.83 2.22 -9.61
CA TYR A 101 -3.62 1.19 -8.59
C TYR A 101 -2.74 1.71 -7.44
N LEU A 102 -2.72 0.96 -6.35
CA LEU A 102 -1.85 1.17 -5.21
C LEU A 102 -0.69 0.20 -5.25
N GLU A 103 0.50 0.71 -4.94
CA GLU A 103 1.73 -0.06 -4.99
C GLU A 103 2.40 -0.11 -3.63
N LEU A 104 2.63 -1.33 -3.14
CA LEU A 104 3.55 -1.60 -2.05
C LEU A 104 4.96 -1.74 -2.60
N PHE A 105 5.90 -0.94 -2.08
CA PHE A 105 7.28 -0.91 -2.56
C PHE A 105 8.27 -0.75 -1.41
N TYR A 106 9.53 -1.06 -1.69
CA TYR A 106 10.64 -0.85 -0.77
C TYR A 106 11.34 0.47 -1.08
N ASP A 107 11.58 1.28 -0.05
CA ASP A 107 12.48 2.44 -0.11
C ASP A 107 13.59 2.22 0.91
N TRP A 108 14.72 1.68 0.44
CA TRP A 108 15.88 1.36 1.27
C TRP A 108 16.91 2.46 1.09
N GLN A 109 17.46 2.93 2.20
CA GLN A 109 18.42 4.02 2.18
C GLN A 109 19.69 3.57 2.88
N VAL A 110 20.85 3.94 2.34
CA VAL A 110 22.13 3.77 3.05
C VAL A 110 22.41 5.04 3.85
N ALA A 111 22.50 4.90 5.17
CA ALA A 111 22.94 5.96 6.06
C ALA A 111 24.42 6.26 5.80
N CYS A 112 24.74 7.51 5.48
CA CYS A 112 26.09 7.91 5.05
C CYS A 112 27.17 7.69 6.13
N GLU A 113 26.80 7.79 7.40
CA GLU A 113 27.75 7.82 8.52
C GLU A 113 28.30 6.42 8.86
N CYS A 114 27.51 5.36 8.66
CA CYS A 114 27.85 4.00 9.07
C CYS A 114 27.71 2.96 7.94
N GLY A 115 27.21 3.36 6.77
CA GLY A 115 26.95 2.45 5.65
C GLY A 115 25.86 1.42 5.93
N GLN A 116 25.04 1.62 6.97
CA GLN A 116 23.95 0.72 7.31
C GLN A 116 22.73 0.99 6.44
N LEU A 117 22.03 -0.09 6.07
CA LEU A 117 20.75 0.00 5.38
C LEU A 117 19.64 0.30 6.38
N ASP A 118 18.88 1.33 6.09
CA ASP A 118 17.64 1.71 6.77
C ASP A 118 16.42 1.40 5.88
N GLY A 119 15.23 1.32 6.49
CA GLY A 119 13.96 1.08 5.80
C GLY A 119 13.74 -0.38 5.35
N THR A 120 14.68 -1.29 5.66
CA THR A 120 14.68 -2.67 5.14
C THR A 120 13.51 -3.54 5.58
N HIS A 121 12.86 -3.18 6.68
CA HIS A 121 11.83 -3.99 7.32
C HIS A 121 10.41 -3.62 6.88
N ARG A 122 10.20 -2.45 6.25
CA ARG A 122 8.86 -1.95 5.91
C ARG A 122 8.63 -1.86 4.40
N LEU A 123 7.36 -1.98 4.03
CA LEU A 123 6.86 -1.54 2.74
C LEU A 123 6.25 -0.16 2.91
N TRP A 124 6.39 0.66 1.87
CA TRP A 124 5.68 1.91 1.70
C TRP A 124 4.51 1.70 0.74
N LEU A 125 3.47 2.53 0.85
CA LEU A 125 2.33 2.53 -0.07
C LEU A 125 2.34 3.83 -0.86
N ARG A 126 2.07 3.74 -2.17
CA ARG A 126 1.84 4.91 -3.02
C ARG A 126 0.71 4.67 -4.01
N GLY A 127 0.10 5.75 -4.48
CA GLY A 127 -0.78 5.73 -5.64
C GLY A 127 0.04 5.77 -6.93
N VAL A 128 -0.31 4.92 -7.88
CA VAL A 128 0.25 4.91 -9.23
C VAL A 128 -0.83 5.25 -10.23
N GLY A 129 -0.58 6.28 -11.02
CA GLY A 129 -1.48 6.74 -12.07
C GLY A 129 -1.45 5.91 -13.33
N TYR A 130 -2.41 6.20 -14.19
CA TYR A 130 -2.45 5.65 -15.53
C TYR A 130 -1.24 6.09 -16.34
N GLU A 131 -0.83 5.23 -17.27
CA GLU A 131 0.19 5.61 -18.25
C GLU A 131 -0.32 6.76 -19.13
N LEU A 132 0.42 7.87 -19.12
CA LEU A 132 0.00 9.09 -19.79
C LEU A 132 -0.05 8.90 -21.31
N GLN A 133 -1.20 9.23 -21.91
CA GLN A 133 -1.40 9.14 -23.36
C GLN A 133 -0.83 10.37 -24.09
N GLU A 134 -0.61 11.47 -23.38
CA GLU A 134 -0.07 12.73 -23.87
C GLU A 134 0.86 13.39 -22.83
N ASP A 135 1.59 14.43 -23.22
CA ASP A 135 2.38 15.24 -22.30
C ASP A 135 1.44 16.07 -21.41
N ILE A 136 1.67 16.10 -20.10
CA ILE A 136 0.88 16.88 -19.13
C ILE A 136 1.77 17.92 -18.46
N GLU A 137 1.25 19.13 -18.29
CA GLU A 137 1.87 20.19 -17.50
C GLU A 137 0.97 20.51 -16.31
N GLU A 138 1.49 20.29 -15.10
CA GLU A 138 0.80 20.65 -13.88
C GLU A 138 0.84 22.17 -13.65
N SER A 139 -0.10 22.69 -12.87
CA SER A 139 -0.14 24.10 -12.45
C SER A 139 1.11 24.54 -11.69
N SER A 140 1.84 23.59 -11.12
CA SER A 140 3.15 23.74 -10.47
C SER A 140 4.31 23.97 -11.45
N GLY A 141 4.07 23.88 -12.76
CA GLY A 141 5.08 23.98 -13.83
C GLY A 141 5.84 22.68 -14.09
N PHE A 142 5.52 21.59 -13.38
CA PHE A 142 6.07 20.27 -13.64
C PHE A 142 5.49 19.67 -14.93
N LYS A 143 6.36 19.09 -15.76
CA LYS A 143 5.96 18.48 -17.04
C LYS A 143 6.21 16.98 -17.02
N TYR A 144 5.17 16.21 -17.23
CA TYR A 144 5.23 14.76 -17.41
C TYR A 144 5.13 14.42 -18.89
N LYS A 145 5.95 13.47 -19.34
CA LYS A 145 5.97 13.01 -20.72
C LYS A 145 4.97 11.91 -20.97
N ARG A 146 4.44 11.84 -22.20
CA ARG A 146 3.71 10.67 -22.69
C ARG A 146 4.48 9.39 -22.40
N GLY A 147 3.77 8.37 -21.90
CA GLY A 147 4.33 7.09 -21.49
C GLY A 147 4.86 7.07 -20.05
N ALA A 148 4.92 8.21 -19.35
CA ALA A 148 5.21 8.23 -17.92
C ALA A 148 3.98 7.82 -17.10
N ARG A 149 4.20 7.48 -15.83
CA ARG A 149 3.17 7.33 -14.81
C ARG A 149 3.48 8.31 -13.68
N ILE A 150 2.46 8.96 -13.16
CA ILE A 150 2.57 9.84 -12.01
C ILE A 150 2.44 8.99 -10.74
N HIS A 151 3.27 9.27 -9.73
CA HIS A 151 3.19 8.62 -8.44
C HIS A 151 2.77 9.63 -7.39
N TRP A 152 1.76 9.29 -6.59
CA TRP A 152 1.25 10.16 -5.54
C TRP A 152 1.43 9.53 -4.17
N SER A 153 1.67 10.38 -3.19
CA SER A 153 1.43 10.00 -1.80
C SER A 153 -0.06 9.75 -1.60
N VAL A 154 -0.39 8.73 -0.81
CA VAL A 154 -1.75 8.44 -0.37
C VAL A 154 -1.98 8.82 1.10
N MET A 155 -1.01 9.50 1.71
CA MET A 155 -1.16 10.08 3.03
C MET A 155 -2.42 10.97 3.07
N PHE A 156 -3.20 10.83 4.14
CA PHE A 156 -4.45 11.56 4.36
C PHE A 156 -5.56 11.31 3.33
N SER A 157 -5.40 10.34 2.42
CA SER A 157 -6.46 9.97 1.50
C SER A 157 -7.61 9.29 2.26
N PRO A 158 -8.88 9.65 2.00
CA PRO A 158 -10.01 8.94 2.59
C PRO A 158 -9.94 7.45 2.25
N VAL A 159 -10.10 6.58 3.25
CA VAL A 159 -10.05 5.12 3.07
C VAL A 159 -11.01 4.67 1.98
N ALA A 160 -12.20 5.28 1.93
CA ALA A 160 -13.23 5.04 0.92
C ALA A 160 -12.74 5.16 -0.52
N ASP A 161 -11.77 6.04 -0.78
CA ASP A 161 -11.22 6.30 -2.11
C ASP A 161 -10.18 5.24 -2.50
N LEU A 162 -9.65 4.52 -1.51
CA LEU A 162 -8.58 3.52 -1.68
C LEU A 162 -9.10 2.08 -1.71
N LEU A 163 -10.22 1.79 -1.05
CA LEU A 163 -10.71 0.42 -0.80
C LEU A 163 -10.83 -0.45 -2.05
N ASN A 164 -11.31 0.13 -3.14
CA ASN A 164 -11.56 -0.57 -4.39
C ASN A 164 -10.43 -0.39 -5.41
N LEU A 165 -9.31 0.25 -5.06
CA LEU A 165 -8.14 0.29 -5.92
C LEU A 165 -7.40 -1.05 -5.87
N PRO A 166 -6.93 -1.58 -7.02
CA PRO A 166 -6.05 -2.74 -7.05
C PRO A 166 -4.78 -2.47 -6.22
N LEU A 167 -4.33 -3.46 -5.47
CA LEU A 167 -3.12 -3.43 -4.65
C LEU A 167 -2.08 -4.37 -5.27
N ARG A 168 -0.92 -3.83 -5.60
CA ARG A 168 0.19 -4.56 -6.23
C ARG A 168 1.44 -4.47 -5.37
N VAL A 169 2.27 -5.49 -5.44
CA VAL A 169 3.60 -5.49 -4.82
C VAL A 169 4.63 -5.25 -5.92
N ASN A 170 5.46 -4.24 -5.76
CA ASN A 170 6.62 -4.01 -6.60
C ASN A 170 7.83 -4.74 -6.02
N PRO A 171 8.36 -5.78 -6.70
CA PRO A 171 9.49 -6.53 -6.20
C PRO A 171 10.82 -5.79 -6.35
N GLU A 172 10.89 -4.74 -7.20
CA GLU A 172 12.12 -3.99 -7.40
C GLU A 172 12.44 -3.15 -6.16
N VAL A 173 13.62 -3.37 -5.61
CA VAL A 173 14.20 -2.55 -4.55
C VAL A 173 15.24 -1.65 -5.17
N SER A 174 15.07 -0.35 -4.99
CA SER A 174 16.11 0.65 -5.28
C SER A 174 16.70 1.14 -3.97
N VAL A 175 18.01 1.00 -3.82
CA VAL A 175 18.73 1.51 -2.64
C VAL A 175 19.29 2.89 -2.96
N THR A 176 18.88 3.92 -2.21
CA THR A 176 19.34 5.30 -2.40
C THR A 176 20.27 5.74 -1.27
N GLN A 177 20.91 6.91 -1.42
CA GLN A 177 21.74 7.51 -0.37
C GLN A 177 20.93 8.56 0.40
N SER A 178 20.92 8.49 1.74
CA SER A 178 20.08 9.39 2.57
C SER A 178 20.46 10.87 2.45
N ASP A 179 21.77 11.18 2.32
CA ASP A 179 22.29 12.56 2.46
C ASP A 179 23.05 13.06 1.22
N GLY A 180 22.79 12.46 0.05
CA GLY A 180 23.24 13.07 -1.19
C GLY A 180 22.45 14.36 -1.40
N GLY A 181 23.09 15.53 -1.61
CA GLY A 181 22.36 16.74 -1.98
C GLY A 181 21.36 16.48 -3.12
N TYR A 182 20.31 17.29 -3.29
CA TYR A 182 19.14 17.06 -4.18
C TYR A 182 19.41 16.29 -5.50
N GLU A 183 20.56 16.50 -6.14
CA GLU A 183 21.01 15.80 -7.36
C GLU A 183 21.26 14.29 -7.19
N ARG A 184 21.53 13.79 -5.98
CA ARG A 184 21.88 12.40 -5.66
C ARG A 184 20.81 11.63 -4.89
N MET A 185 19.85 12.31 -4.27
CA MET A 185 18.75 11.66 -3.52
C MET A 185 17.96 10.64 -4.35
N ASN A 186 17.91 10.80 -5.68
CA ASN A 186 17.13 9.93 -6.57
C ASN A 186 17.99 8.93 -7.37
N GLN A 187 19.31 8.85 -7.14
CA GLN A 187 20.16 7.88 -7.82
C GLN A 187 20.24 6.58 -7.01
N ALA A 188 19.73 5.50 -7.60
CA ALA A 188 19.85 4.16 -7.03
C ALA A 188 21.31 3.72 -7.05
N LEU A 189 21.89 3.46 -5.87
CA LEU A 189 23.20 2.83 -5.68
C LEU A 189 23.16 1.36 -6.09
N TYR A 190 22.07 0.68 -5.75
CA TYR A 190 21.84 -0.73 -6.05
C TYR A 190 20.40 -0.96 -6.47
N ARG A 191 20.20 -1.97 -7.32
CA ARG A 191 18.88 -2.49 -7.68
C ARG A 191 18.88 -4.01 -7.64
N PHE A 192 17.87 -4.58 -7.02
CA PHE A 192 17.64 -6.03 -6.98
C PHE A 192 16.16 -6.31 -6.70
N ASN A 193 15.76 -7.58 -6.82
CA ASN A 193 14.38 -7.98 -6.57
C ASN A 193 14.24 -8.68 -5.22
N VAL A 194 13.30 -8.21 -4.40
CA VAL A 194 12.79 -8.93 -3.23
C VAL A 194 11.43 -9.48 -3.61
N THR A 195 11.36 -10.79 -3.83
CA THR A 195 10.25 -11.38 -4.58
C THR A 195 8.94 -11.49 -3.80
N ARG A 196 8.98 -11.58 -2.47
CA ARG A 196 7.78 -11.85 -1.65
C ARG A 196 7.89 -11.20 -0.28
N PRO A 197 7.13 -10.14 0.02
CA PRO A 197 7.02 -9.63 1.38
C PRO A 197 6.28 -10.63 2.26
N THR A 198 6.41 -10.49 3.58
CA THR A 198 5.60 -11.25 4.53
C THR A 198 4.19 -10.67 4.63
N LEU A 199 3.24 -11.47 5.14
CA LEU A 199 1.89 -10.98 5.46
C LEU A 199 1.93 -9.75 6.39
N ALA A 200 2.80 -9.78 7.41
CA ALA A 200 2.99 -8.67 8.33
C ALA A 200 3.43 -7.39 7.60
N GLN A 201 4.38 -7.49 6.67
CA GLN A 201 4.87 -6.33 5.92
C GLN A 201 3.78 -5.71 5.05
N VAL A 202 2.95 -6.54 4.41
CA VAL A 202 1.82 -6.06 3.58
C VAL A 202 0.81 -5.30 4.44
N ILE A 203 0.36 -5.88 5.55
CA ILE A 203 -0.61 -5.23 6.45
C ILE A 203 -0.01 -3.97 7.07
N GLN A 204 1.22 -4.06 7.58
CA GLN A 204 1.90 -2.94 8.21
C GLN A 204 2.12 -1.79 7.22
N GLY A 205 2.54 -2.07 5.98
CA GLY A 205 2.77 -1.03 4.97
C GLY A 205 1.50 -0.27 4.60
N LEU A 206 0.37 -0.99 4.50
CA LEU A 206 -0.94 -0.36 4.32
C LEU A 206 -1.33 0.50 5.53
N LEU A 207 -1.33 -0.08 6.74
CA LEU A 207 -1.80 0.61 7.93
C LEU A 207 -0.90 1.78 8.32
N TRP A 208 0.42 1.66 8.13
CA TRP A 208 1.38 2.74 8.41
C TRP A 208 1.04 4.01 7.65
N GLU A 209 0.84 3.91 6.34
CA GLU A 209 0.53 5.05 5.47
C GLU A 209 -0.82 5.67 5.79
N LEU A 210 -1.82 4.85 6.12
CA LEU A 210 -3.13 5.36 6.55
C LEU A 210 -3.01 6.08 7.90
N SER A 211 -2.31 5.49 8.86
CA SER A 211 -2.22 5.96 10.25
C SER A 211 -1.28 7.16 10.46
N PHE A 212 -0.72 7.75 9.40
CA PHE A 212 0.23 8.86 9.53
C PHE A 212 -0.38 10.05 10.29
N GLY A 213 -1.67 10.33 10.05
CA GLY A 213 -2.45 11.36 10.74
C GLY A 213 -3.06 10.93 12.08
N GLY A 214 -2.85 9.69 12.52
CA GLY A 214 -3.53 9.09 13.67
C GLY A 214 -4.63 8.10 13.23
N ASP A 215 -5.74 8.09 13.95
CA ASP A 215 -6.95 7.38 13.50
C ASP A 215 -7.70 8.15 12.38
N PRO A 216 -8.78 7.60 11.79
CA PRO A 216 -9.53 8.28 10.74
C PRO A 216 -10.07 9.66 11.14
N GLU A 217 -10.53 9.84 12.38
CA GLU A 217 -11.09 11.12 12.84
C GLU A 217 -9.99 12.18 12.98
N GLN A 218 -8.86 11.80 13.57
CA GLN A 218 -7.68 12.67 13.68
C GLN A 218 -7.11 13.03 12.30
N THR A 219 -7.13 12.09 11.36
CA THR A 219 -6.72 12.31 9.97
C THR A 219 -7.62 13.36 9.31
N ASP A 220 -8.95 13.26 9.49
CA ASP A 220 -9.91 14.23 8.94
C ASP A 220 -9.71 15.63 9.53
N GLU A 221 -9.41 15.73 10.83
CA GLU A 221 -9.07 17.01 11.50
C GLU A 221 -7.83 17.66 10.87
N ILE A 222 -6.75 16.89 10.69
CA ILE A 222 -5.51 17.38 10.05
C ILE A 222 -5.78 17.86 8.61
N VAL A 223 -6.59 17.12 7.85
CA VAL A 223 -6.95 17.51 6.48
C VAL A 223 -7.70 18.84 6.49
N GLN A 224 -8.66 19.00 7.41
CA GLN A 224 -9.44 20.23 7.52
C GLN A 224 -8.55 21.44 7.85
N ASP A 225 -7.62 21.28 8.81
CA ASP A 225 -6.65 22.31 9.17
C ASP A 225 -5.76 22.72 7.98
N LEU A 226 -5.29 21.74 7.19
CA LEU A 226 -4.50 21.99 5.98
C LEU A 226 -5.30 22.73 4.90
N LEU A 227 -6.58 22.38 4.72
CA LEU A 227 -7.46 23.05 3.76
C LEU A 227 -7.75 24.49 4.18
N ASP A 228 -7.94 24.74 5.47
CA ASP A 228 -8.21 26.09 5.98
C ASP A 228 -6.95 26.96 5.91
N ALA A 229 -5.78 26.44 6.28
CA ALA A 229 -4.50 27.13 6.08
C ALA A 229 -4.25 27.48 4.60
N ARG A 230 -4.61 26.59 3.66
CA ARG A 230 -4.50 26.86 2.22
C ARG A 230 -5.39 28.02 1.79
N LYS A 231 -6.63 28.11 2.28
CA LYS A 231 -7.56 29.22 1.98
C LYS A 231 -7.03 30.55 2.53
N GLU A 232 -6.40 30.54 3.70
CA GLU A 232 -5.80 31.74 4.29
C GLU A 232 -4.57 32.23 3.51
N MET A 233 -3.80 31.32 2.90
CA MET A 233 -2.63 31.65 2.09
C MET A 233 -2.96 32.10 0.66
N ASP A 234 -4.15 31.78 0.14
CA ASP A 234 -4.58 32.12 -1.23
C ASP A 234 -5.90 32.92 -1.24
N PRO A 235 -5.90 34.22 -0.86
CA PRO A 235 -7.10 35.04 -0.81
C PRO A 235 -7.74 35.34 -2.18
N LEU A 236 -7.17 34.86 -3.29
CA LEU A 236 -7.69 35.06 -4.65
C LEU A 236 -8.52 33.89 -5.18
N ALA A 237 -8.54 32.73 -4.50
CA ALA A 237 -9.35 31.58 -4.91
C ALA A 237 -10.87 31.77 -4.71
N GLY A 238 -11.30 32.89 -4.09
CA GLY A 238 -12.70 33.23 -3.85
C GLY A 238 -13.31 34.26 -4.81
N GLN A 239 -12.65 34.61 -5.93
CA GLN A 239 -13.13 35.65 -6.85
C GLN A 239 -13.76 35.15 -8.16
N ASP A 240 -13.86 33.84 -8.40
CA ASP A 240 -14.44 33.28 -9.63
C ASP A 240 -15.87 32.74 -9.48
N GLU A 241 -16.64 33.26 -8.51
CA GLU A 241 -18.10 33.06 -8.48
C GLU A 241 -18.84 34.39 -8.24
N THR A 242 -18.91 35.23 -9.28
CA THR A 242 -20.01 36.20 -9.47
C THR A 242 -20.35 36.40 -10.93
#